data_AF-A0A4P5VPE2-F1
#
_entry.id   AF-A0A4P5VPE2-F1
#
_cell.length_a   1.000
_cell.length_b   1.000
_cell.length_c   1.000
_cell.angle_alpha   90.00
_cell.angle_beta   90.00
_cell.angle_gamma   90.00
#
_symmetry.space_group_name_H-M   'P 1'
#
loop_
_entity.id
_entity.type
_entity.pdbx_description
1 polymer ?
#
loop_
_entity_poly.entity_id
_entity_poly.type
_entity_poly.pdbx_seq_one_letter_code
_entity_poly.pdbx_strand_id
1 'polypeptide(L)' 'MDPNSQPPGSDTAGGTDLRREALIASLHQRFALAQARGDAEAKQALFREAVYLNLQPELWQDSAA' A
#
# COMPACT_ATOMS: atom_id res chain seq x y z
N MET A 1 -5.08 45.55 10.74
CA MET A 1 -3.94 44.69 10.39
C MET A 1 -3.87 43.62 11.46
N ASP A 2 -4.38 42.43 11.17
CA ASP A 2 -4.00 41.21 11.89
C ASP A 2 -3.49 40.24 10.83
N PRO A 3 -2.19 39.90 10.83
CA PRO A 3 -1.63 39.00 9.84
C PRO A 3 -2.02 37.58 10.22
N ASN A 4 -2.78 36.93 9.33
CA ASN A 4 -2.54 35.56 8.90
C ASN A 4 -1.98 34.60 9.96
N SER A 5 -2.84 33.80 10.60
CA SER A 5 -2.43 32.61 11.34
C SER A 5 -3.27 31.42 10.86
N GLN A 6 -3.04 31.09 9.59
CA GLN A 6 -3.33 29.81 8.94
C GLN A 6 -2.87 28.62 9.85
N PRO A 7 -3.64 27.52 9.95
CA PRO A 7 -3.37 26.46 10.93
C PRO A 7 -2.22 25.52 10.49
N PRO A 8 -1.32 25.07 11.38
CA PRO A 8 -0.40 23.99 11.04
C PRO A 8 -0.92 22.67 11.60
N GLY A 9 -1.32 21.72 10.74
CA GLY A 9 -1.49 20.35 11.21
C GLY A 9 -2.15 19.31 10.31
N SER A 10 -2.82 19.67 9.22
CA SER A 10 -3.62 18.68 8.47
C SER A 10 -2.86 17.95 7.34
N ASP A 11 -1.68 18.42 6.93
CA ASP A 11 -1.00 17.88 5.74
C ASP A 11 -0.25 16.55 5.96
N THR A 12 -0.01 16.16 7.22
CA THR A 12 0.77 14.94 7.51
C THR A 12 -0.05 13.65 7.44
N ALA A 13 -1.37 13.74 7.73
CA ALA A 13 -2.26 12.57 7.70
C ALA A 13 -2.49 12.07 6.26
N GLY A 14 -2.84 12.98 5.34
CA GLY A 14 -3.12 12.64 3.95
C GLY A 14 -1.92 12.07 3.18
N GLY A 15 -0.70 12.52 3.48
CA GLY A 15 0.52 12.00 2.84
C GLY A 15 0.86 10.56 3.24
N THR A 16 0.48 10.14 4.45
CA THR A 16 0.71 8.79 4.95
C THR A 16 -0.28 7.80 4.32
N ASP A 17 -1.54 8.20 4.18
CA ASP A 17 -2.59 7.39 3.57
C ASP A 17 -2.33 7.19 2.07
N LEU A 18 -1.97 8.24 1.33
CA LEU A 18 -1.63 8.13 -0.10
C LEU A 18 -0.42 7.21 -0.36
N ARG A 19 0.60 7.28 0.50
CA ARG A 19 1.75 6.37 0.42
C ARG A 19 1.33 4.93 0.68
N ARG A 20 0.47 4.70 1.67
CA ARG A 20 -0.02 3.37 2.02
C ARG A 20 -0.84 2.77 0.88
N GLU A 21 -1.73 3.55 0.25
CA GLU A 21 -2.51 3.14 -0.91
C GLU A 21 -1.62 2.76 -2.10
N ALA A 22 -0.59 3.56 -2.39
CA ALA A 22 0.35 3.26 -3.45
C ALA A 22 1.11 1.94 -3.22
N LEU A 23 1.49 1.64 -1.98
CA LEU A 23 2.12 0.37 -1.60
C LEU A 23 1.18 -0.82 -1.81
N ILE A 24 -0.08 -0.67 -1.40
CA ILE A 24 -1.12 -1.69 -1.58
C ILE A 24 -1.34 -1.97 -3.07
N ALA A 25 -1.51 -0.93 -3.88
CA ALA A 25 -1.69 -1.06 -5.33
C ALA A 25 -0.50 -1.77 -6.01
N SER A 26 0.72 -1.42 -5.59
CA SER A 26 1.95 -2.07 -6.07
C SER A 26 2.02 -3.55 -5.69
N LEU A 27 1.69 -3.91 -4.45
CA LEU A 27 1.64 -5.31 -4.01
C LEU A 27 0.59 -6.10 -4.80
N HIS A 28 -0.59 -5.52 -5.01
CA HIS A 28 -1.68 -6.15 -5.76
C HIS A 28 -1.27 -6.48 -7.20
N GLN A 29 -0.72 -5.51 -7.94
CA GLN A 29 -0.28 -5.74 -9.32
C GLN A 29 0.79 -6.84 -9.41
N ARG A 30 1.76 -6.83 -8.49
CA ARG A 30 2.84 -7.84 -8.46
C ARG A 30 2.31 -9.22 -8.09
N PHE A 31 1.35 -9.30 -7.18
CA PHE A 31 0.72 -10.55 -6.78
C PHE A 31 -0.10 -11.16 -7.91
N ALA A 32 -0.89 -10.35 -8.62
CA ALA A 32 -1.66 -10.79 -9.79
C ALA A 32 -0.73 -11.35 -10.89
N LEU A 33 0.41 -10.71 -11.13
CA LEU A 33 1.41 -11.19 -12.08
C LEU A 33 2.04 -12.53 -11.65
N ALA A 34 2.43 -12.65 -10.38
CA ALA A 34 2.96 -13.90 -9.82
C ALA A 34 1.90 -15.03 -9.87
N GLN A 35 0.64 -14.70 -9.63
CA GLN A 35 -0.49 -15.61 -9.75
C GLN A 35 -0.70 -16.11 -11.17
N ALA A 36 -0.70 -15.21 -12.16
CA ALA A 36 -0.82 -15.57 -13.58
C ALA A 36 0.34 -16.45 -14.08
N ARG A 37 1.53 -16.27 -13.51
CA ARG A 37 2.73 -17.05 -13.85
C ARG A 37 2.87 -18.36 -13.08
N GLY A 38 2.02 -18.60 -12.07
CA GLY A 38 2.18 -19.74 -11.16
C GLY A 38 3.45 -19.64 -10.29
N ASP A 39 4.00 -18.45 -10.11
CA ASP A 39 5.27 -18.21 -9.43
C ASP A 39 5.06 -18.18 -7.91
N ALA A 40 5.24 -19.33 -7.26
CA ALA A 40 5.07 -19.48 -5.83
C ALA A 40 6.15 -18.72 -5.03
N GLU A 41 7.37 -18.61 -5.55
CA GLU A 41 8.47 -17.92 -4.88
C GLU A 41 8.22 -16.41 -4.85
N ALA A 42 7.77 -15.83 -5.97
CA ALA A 42 7.39 -14.43 -6.03
C ALA A 42 6.24 -14.10 -5.07
N LYS A 43 5.22 -14.95 -4.96
CA LYS A 43 4.14 -14.77 -3.98
C LYS A 43 4.66 -14.76 -2.54
N GLN A 44 5.58 -15.68 -2.22
CA GLN A 44 6.16 -15.76 -0.88
C GLN A 44 7.01 -14.52 -0.57
N ALA A 45 7.77 -14.01 -1.54
CA ALA A 45 8.55 -12.79 -1.41
C ALA A 45 7.65 -11.57 -1.15
N LEU A 46 6.55 -11.43 -1.90
CA LEU A 46 5.56 -10.37 -1.70
C LEU A 46 4.91 -10.44 -0.32
N PHE A 47 4.64 -11.64 0.18
CA PHE A 47 4.09 -11.84 1.52
C PHE A 47 5.07 -11.36 2.61
N ARG A 48 6.36 -11.69 2.48
CA ARG A 48 7.40 -11.21 3.41
C ARG A 48 7.52 -9.69 3.38
N GLU A 49 7.47 -9.09 2.20
CA GLU A 49 7.50 -7.64 2.03
C GLU A 49 6.29 -6.98 2.72
N ALA A 50 5.09 -7.50 2.49
CA ALA A 50 3.86 -6.99 3.12
C ALA A 50 3.91 -7.10 4.66
N VAL A 51 4.44 -8.19 5.21
CA VAL A 51 4.64 -8.35 6.66
C VAL A 51 5.59 -7.29 7.22
N TYR A 52 6.71 -7.01 6.55
CA TYR A 52 7.63 -5.94 6.97
C TYR A 52 6.96 -4.56 6.97
N LEU A 53 6.01 -4.34 6.05
CA LEU A 53 5.25 -3.10 5.92
C LEU A 53 4.01 -3.04 6.82
N ASN A 54 3.73 -4.08 7.64
CA ASN A 54 2.49 -4.24 8.40
C ASN A 54 1.23 -4.11 7.53
N LEU A 55 1.29 -4.62 6.31
CA LEU A 55 0.17 -4.66 5.36
C LEU A 55 -0.48 -6.05 5.39
N GLN A 56 -1.77 -6.07 5.74
CA GLN A 56 -2.57 -7.28 5.78
C GLN A 56 -2.77 -7.86 4.37
N PRO A 57 -2.63 -9.18 4.17
CA PRO A 57 -2.85 -9.87 2.89
C PRO A 57 -4.13 -9.48 2.18
N GLU A 58 -5.22 -9.34 2.92
CA GLU A 58 -6.57 -9.06 2.44
C GLU A 58 -6.65 -7.72 1.69
N LEU A 59 -5.71 -6.80 1.93
CA LEU A 59 -5.66 -5.49 1.26
C LEU A 59 -5.12 -5.56 -0.17
N TRP A 60 -4.32 -6.56 -0.51
CA TRP A 60 -3.58 -6.62 -1.78
C TRP A 60 -3.68 -7.99 -2.48
N GLN A 61 -4.22 -9.01 -1.82
CA GLN A 61 -4.55 -10.31 -2.41
C GLN A 61 -5.96 -10.36 -2.96
N ASP A 62 -6.73 -9.28 -2.85
CA ASP A 62 -8.13 -9.23 -3.22
C ASP A 62 -8.29 -9.46 -4.72
N SER A 63 -8.34 -10.73 -5.09
CA SER A 63 -8.67 -11.23 -6.40
C SER A 63 -10.18 -11.12 -6.52
N ALA A 64 -10.68 -9.91 -6.77
CA ALA A 64 -12.08 -9.73 -7.08
C ALA A 64 -12.41 -10.56 -8.34
N ALA A 65 -13.16 -11.64 -8.09
CA ALA A 65 -14.04 -12.44 -8.96
C ALA A 65 -13.91 -12.32 -10.48
#